data_AF-A0A182RGX5-F1
#
_entry.id   AF-A0A182RGX5-F1
#
_cell.length_a   1.000
_cell.length_b   1.000
_cell.length_c   1.000
_cell.angle_alpha   90.00
_cell.angle_beta   90.00
_cell.angle_gamma   90.00
#
_symmetry.space_group_name_H-M   'P 1'
#
loop_
_entity.id
_entity.type
_entity.pdbx_description
1 polymer ?
#
loop_
_entity_poly.entity_id
_entity_poly.type
_entity_poly.pdbx_seq_one_letter_code
_entity_poly.pdbx_strand_id
1 'polypeptide(L)'
;MDHDPSLRSEHSEIRSFVLFRNTTEREVDVYWVNYSSKLIHYTTLLPKAECMVNTYVTHPWVFKDKQSDERMYVRHQPVYLPEPWYTNFTSAGRLTRKEIHIHFPVRTLTENCLWRIVTLLAQEEDSALWELEIPRMLIQELLIRKRNKVK
;
A
#
# COMPACT_ATOMS: atom_id res chain seq x y z
N MET A 1 10.99 4.57 -2.36
CA MET A 1 10.96 4.72 -0.88
C MET A 1 10.67 3.37 -0.20
N ASP A 2 11.10 2.26 -0.78
CA ASP A 2 10.71 0.91 -0.34
C ASP A 2 11.58 0.34 0.78
N HIS A 3 12.58 1.09 1.25
CA HIS A 3 13.47 0.67 2.32
C HIS A 3 13.64 1.80 3.35
N ASP A 4 12.64 1.94 4.22
CA ASP A 4 12.81 2.65 5.47
C ASP A 4 13.42 1.68 6.50
N PRO A 5 14.71 1.80 6.86
CA PRO A 5 15.35 0.90 7.81
C PRO A 5 14.73 0.96 9.21
N SER A 6 13.98 2.03 9.52
CA SER A 6 13.26 2.16 10.79
C SER A 6 11.93 1.39 10.80
N LEU A 7 11.37 1.05 9.63
CA LEU A 7 10.15 0.28 9.50
C LEU A 7 10.46 -1.22 9.63
N ARG A 8 10.27 -1.78 10.82
CA ARG A 8 10.44 -3.22 11.10
C ARG A 8 9.51 -3.68 12.20
N SER A 9 9.28 -4.99 12.24
CA SER A 9 8.63 -5.61 13.39
C SER A 9 9.52 -5.62 14.62
N GLU A 10 8.89 -5.52 15.79
CA GLU A 10 9.51 -5.78 17.08
C GLU A 10 8.80 -6.93 17.78
N HIS A 11 9.47 -7.58 18.73
CA HIS A 11 8.83 -8.62 19.52
C HIS A 11 7.76 -8.00 20.42
N SER A 12 6.58 -8.60 20.46
CA SER A 12 5.48 -8.16 21.31
C SER A 12 4.64 -9.35 21.71
N GLU A 13 4.14 -9.36 22.94
CA GLU A 13 3.16 -10.33 23.42
C GLU A 13 1.72 -9.88 23.15
N ILE A 14 1.54 -8.62 22.76
CA ILE A 14 0.22 -8.02 22.53
C ILE A 14 -0.27 -8.40 21.13
N ARG A 15 -1.16 -9.38 21.08
CA ARG A 15 -1.79 -9.86 19.85
C ARG A 15 -2.75 -8.83 19.26
N SER A 16 -2.95 -8.94 17.96
CA SER A 16 -3.97 -8.24 17.18
C SER A 16 -4.63 -9.20 16.20
N PHE A 17 -5.96 -9.09 16.05
CA PHE A 17 -6.74 -9.91 15.13
C PHE A 17 -7.39 -9.00 14.10
N VAL A 18 -6.97 -9.12 12.86
CA VAL A 18 -7.42 -8.25 11.77
C VAL A 18 -8.04 -9.06 10.64
N LEU A 19 -8.92 -8.40 9.89
CA LEU A 19 -9.48 -8.87 8.64
C LEU A 19 -9.11 -7.84 7.57
N PHE A 20 -8.09 -8.16 6.76
CA PHE A 20 -7.73 -7.32 5.63
C PHE A 20 -8.74 -7.55 4.52
N ARG A 21 -9.28 -6.47 3.96
CA ARG A 21 -10.26 -6.51 2.89
C ARG A 21 -9.80 -5.65 1.74
N ASN A 22 -9.67 -6.26 0.58
CA ASN A 22 -9.40 -5.53 -0.65
C ASN A 22 -10.69 -4.88 -1.15
N THR A 23 -10.80 -3.56 -1.05
CA THR A 23 -12.00 -2.85 -1.53
C THR A 23 -11.86 -2.38 -2.98
N THR A 24 -10.73 -2.69 -3.64
CA THR A 24 -10.44 -2.29 -5.01
C THR A 24 -10.88 -3.36 -6.03
N GLU A 25 -10.76 -3.03 -7.32
CA GLU A 25 -10.96 -3.96 -8.45
C GLU A 25 -9.65 -4.59 -8.92
N ARG A 26 -8.59 -4.51 -8.12
CA ARG A 26 -7.24 -4.96 -8.47
C ARG A 26 -6.79 -6.09 -7.57
N GLU A 27 -5.83 -6.90 -8.02
CA GLU A 27 -5.14 -7.81 -7.14
C GLU A 27 -4.17 -7.04 -6.24
N VAL A 28 -4.23 -7.31 -4.93
CA VAL A 28 -3.42 -6.62 -3.92
C VAL A 28 -2.52 -7.61 -3.22
N ASP A 29 -1.21 -7.39 -3.30
CA ASP A 29 -0.24 -8.13 -2.50
C ASP A 29 -0.18 -7.56 -1.08
N VAL A 30 -0.27 -8.46 -0.11
CA VAL A 30 -0.21 -8.19 1.32
C VAL A 30 1.16 -8.61 1.83
N TYR A 31 1.88 -7.69 2.46
CA TYR A 31 3.21 -7.90 3.00
C TYR A 31 3.25 -7.61 4.50
N TRP A 32 3.91 -8.50 5.23
CA TRP A 32 4.37 -8.24 6.58
C TRP A 32 5.81 -7.70 6.54
N VAL A 33 6.10 -6.64 7.27
CA VAL A 33 7.48 -6.15 7.41
C VAL A 33 8.14 -6.88 8.57
N ASN A 34 9.11 -7.76 8.28
CA ASN A 34 9.73 -8.57 9.32
C ASN A 34 10.68 -7.78 10.23
N TYR A 35 11.30 -8.48 11.18
CA TYR A 35 12.24 -7.91 12.15
C TYR A 35 13.51 -7.29 11.54
N SER A 36 13.81 -7.61 10.28
CA SER A 36 14.98 -7.09 9.54
C SER A 36 14.58 -6.07 8.47
N SER A 37 13.42 -5.43 8.62
CA SER A 37 12.87 -4.44 7.68
C SER A 37 12.61 -4.98 6.26
N LYS A 38 12.49 -6.30 6.08
CA LYS A 38 12.20 -6.92 4.79
C LYS A 38 10.70 -7.16 4.62
N LEU A 39 10.19 -6.87 3.43
CA LEU A 39 8.83 -7.23 3.04
C LEU A 39 8.74 -8.76 2.82
N ILE A 40 7.95 -9.41 3.65
CA ILE A 40 7.62 -10.83 3.53
C ILE A 40 6.23 -10.91 2.92
N HIS A 41 6.14 -11.46 1.71
CA HIS A 41 4.87 -11.69 1.05
C HIS A 41 4.04 -12.67 1.88
N TYR A 42 2.82 -12.24 2.23
CA TYR A 42 1.91 -13.04 3.05
C TYR A 42 0.86 -13.70 2.17
N THR A 43 0.20 -12.93 1.31
CA THR A 43 -0.80 -13.44 0.36
C THR A 43 -1.10 -12.40 -0.72
N THR A 44 -1.81 -12.82 -1.76
CA THR A 44 -2.44 -11.92 -2.75
C THR A 44 -3.96 -11.97 -2.56
N LEU A 45 -4.59 -10.81 -2.35
CA LEU A 45 -6.04 -10.68 -2.31
C LEU A 45 -6.58 -10.35 -3.70
N LEU A 46 -7.50 -11.19 -4.19
CA LEU A 46 -8.31 -10.89 -5.37
C LEU A 46 -9.23 -9.69 -5.11
N PRO A 47 -9.80 -9.07 -6.17
CA PRO A 47 -10.83 -8.04 -6.01
C PRO A 47 -11.93 -8.48 -5.04
N LYS A 48 -12.29 -7.59 -4.09
CA LYS A 48 -13.29 -7.82 -3.03
C LYS A 48 -13.00 -8.95 -2.05
N ALA A 49 -11.88 -9.66 -2.20
CA ALA A 49 -11.48 -10.73 -1.30
C ALA A 49 -10.97 -10.19 0.04
N GLU A 50 -10.91 -11.09 1.01
CA GLU A 50 -10.49 -10.80 2.38
C GLU A 50 -9.58 -11.90 2.92
N CYS A 51 -8.70 -11.54 3.87
CA CYS A 51 -7.89 -12.50 4.60
C CYS A 51 -7.85 -12.17 6.09
N MET A 52 -8.01 -13.22 6.89
CA MET A 52 -7.91 -13.16 8.34
C MET A 52 -6.46 -13.31 8.77
N VAL A 53 -5.96 -12.36 9.55
CA VAL A 53 -4.57 -12.36 10.01
C VAL A 53 -4.49 -12.27 11.52
N ASN A 54 -3.70 -13.15 12.13
CA ASN A 54 -3.31 -13.09 13.53
C ASN A 54 -1.89 -12.53 13.59
N THR A 55 -1.74 -11.35 14.19
CA THR A 55 -0.47 -10.60 14.20
C THR A 55 -0.27 -9.95 15.57
N TYR A 56 0.69 -9.03 15.68
CA TYR A 56 1.03 -8.32 16.91
C TYR A 56 1.05 -6.81 16.65
N VAL A 57 0.87 -6.01 17.69
CA VAL A 57 0.73 -4.55 17.57
C VAL A 57 1.97 -3.84 17.00
N THR A 58 3.13 -4.48 17.13
CA THR A 58 4.41 -4.00 16.61
C THR A 58 4.69 -4.43 15.17
N HIS A 59 3.80 -5.19 14.52
CA HIS A 59 4.05 -5.74 13.18
C HIS A 59 3.51 -4.80 12.10
N PRO A 60 4.36 -4.13 11.31
CA PRO A 60 3.88 -3.26 10.24
C PRO A 60 3.40 -4.08 9.04
N TRP A 61 2.31 -3.62 8.44
CA TRP A 61 1.72 -4.22 7.24
C TRP A 61 1.71 -3.23 6.07
N VAL A 62 1.99 -3.79 4.91
CA VAL A 62 2.21 -3.08 3.65
C VAL A 62 1.38 -3.74 2.58
N PHE A 63 0.79 -2.93 1.71
CA PHE A 63 -0.09 -3.40 0.64
C PHE A 63 0.35 -2.79 -0.68
N LYS A 64 0.38 -3.59 -1.75
CA LYS A 64 0.75 -3.12 -3.09
C LYS A 64 -0.21 -3.61 -4.17
N ASP A 65 -0.49 -2.78 -5.16
CA ASP A 65 -1.13 -3.23 -6.41
C ASP A 65 -0.19 -4.21 -7.10
N LYS A 66 -0.63 -5.46 -7.31
CA LYS A 66 0.22 -6.52 -7.86
C LYS A 66 0.75 -6.24 -9.26
N GLN A 67 0.03 -5.44 -10.05
CA GLN A 67 0.39 -5.18 -11.44
C GLN A 67 1.30 -3.94 -11.60
N SER A 68 1.05 -2.87 -10.84
CA SER A 68 1.78 -1.60 -10.97
C SER A 68 2.83 -1.37 -9.89
N ASP A 69 2.92 -2.29 -8.91
CA ASP A 69 3.70 -2.19 -7.67
C ASP A 69 3.35 -0.94 -6.83
N GLU A 70 2.18 -0.33 -7.08
CA GLU A 70 1.77 0.88 -6.38
C GLU A 70 1.45 0.61 -4.92
N ARG A 71 2.02 1.42 -4.02
CA ARG A 71 1.71 1.35 -2.59
C ARG A 71 0.24 1.71 -2.32
N MET A 72 -0.51 0.77 -1.76
CA MET A 72 -1.90 0.94 -1.32
C MET A 72 -1.98 1.43 0.12
N TYR A 73 -3.12 2.04 0.47
CA TYR A 73 -3.32 2.72 1.73
C TYR A 73 -4.39 2.03 2.58
N VAL A 74 -4.27 2.23 3.89
CA VAL A 74 -5.26 1.88 4.90
C VAL A 74 -5.45 3.11 5.78
N ARG A 75 -6.69 3.59 5.95
CA ARG A 75 -7.00 4.77 6.77
C ARG A 75 -6.09 5.97 6.43
N HIS A 76 -5.88 6.21 5.14
CA HIS A 76 -5.01 7.27 4.61
C HIS A 76 -3.51 7.14 4.94
N GLN A 77 -3.05 5.96 5.39
CA GLN A 77 -1.65 5.69 5.69
C GLN A 77 -1.08 4.59 4.78
N PRO A 78 0.19 4.69 4.32
CA PRO A 78 0.85 3.69 3.48
C PRO A 78 1.34 2.46 4.25
N VAL A 79 1.30 2.51 5.59
CA VAL A 79 1.66 1.43 6.50
C VAL A 79 0.54 1.29 7.51
N TYR A 80 0.10 0.06 7.74
CA TYR A 80 -0.83 -0.24 8.82
C TYR A 80 -0.08 -0.83 10.01
N LEU A 81 -0.29 -0.22 11.19
CA LEU A 81 0.13 -0.78 12.48
C LEU A 81 -1.11 -1.33 13.22
N PRO A 82 -1.11 -2.61 13.63
CA PRO A 82 -2.25 -3.21 14.31
C PRO A 82 -2.52 -2.62 15.69
N GLU A 83 -3.79 -2.52 16.05
CA GLU A 83 -4.21 -2.17 17.41
C GLU A 83 -4.36 -3.44 18.29
N PRO A 84 -4.21 -3.33 19.62
CA PRO A 84 -4.35 -4.47 20.52
C PRO A 84 -5.71 -5.18 20.40
N TRP A 85 -5.74 -6.50 20.58
CA TRP A 85 -6.97 -7.30 20.47
C TRP A 85 -8.11 -6.82 21.39
N TYR A 86 -7.78 -6.26 22.55
CA TYR A 86 -8.75 -5.80 23.55
C TYR A 86 -9.39 -4.44 23.21
N THR A 87 -9.12 -3.86 22.03
CA THR A 87 -9.81 -2.63 21.59
C THR A 87 -11.06 -2.91 20.75
N ASN A 88 -11.34 -4.16 20.37
CA ASN A 88 -12.37 -4.45 19.37
C ASN A 88 -13.36 -5.56 19.80
N PHE A 89 -14.47 -5.13 20.41
CA PHE A 89 -15.56 -6.00 20.85
C PHE A 89 -16.89 -5.58 20.25
N THR A 90 -17.78 -6.54 20.02
CA THR A 90 -19.20 -6.27 19.74
C THR A 90 -19.89 -5.66 20.96
N SER A 91 -21.06 -5.05 20.76
CA SER A 91 -21.95 -4.62 21.85
C SER A 91 -22.36 -5.76 22.79
N ALA A 92 -22.28 -7.01 22.33
CA ALA A 92 -22.53 -8.22 23.13
C ALA A 92 -21.27 -8.74 23.87
N GLY A 93 -20.17 -7.99 23.88
CA GLY A 93 -18.92 -8.35 24.55
C GLY A 93 -18.08 -9.43 23.84
N ARG A 94 -18.46 -9.83 22.62
CA ARG A 94 -17.68 -10.82 21.84
C ARG A 94 -16.52 -10.13 21.12
N LEU A 95 -15.34 -10.73 21.24
CA LEU A 95 -14.14 -10.32 20.49
C LEU A 95 -14.42 -10.42 18.98
N THR A 96 -14.00 -9.40 18.23
CA THR A 96 -14.12 -9.39 16.77
C THR A 96 -12.80 -9.02 16.12
N ARG A 97 -12.61 -9.50 14.89
CA ARG A 97 -11.50 -9.03 14.06
C ARG A 97 -11.77 -7.61 13.64
N LYS A 98 -10.73 -6.80 13.65
CA LYS A 98 -10.81 -5.43 13.16
C LYS A 98 -10.77 -5.43 11.63
N GLU A 99 -11.79 -4.88 11.01
CA GLU A 99 -11.85 -4.74 9.55
C GLU A 99 -10.92 -3.63 9.07
N ILE A 100 -10.08 -3.97 8.11
CA ILE A 100 -9.06 -3.10 7.56
C ILE A 100 -9.23 -3.03 6.05
N HIS A 101 -9.76 -1.90 5.58
CA HIS A 101 -10.04 -1.65 4.17
C HIS A 101 -8.80 -1.13 3.46
N ILE A 102 -8.32 -1.91 2.49
CA ILE A 102 -7.20 -1.55 1.63
C ILE A 102 -7.75 -0.84 0.40
N HIS A 103 -7.25 0.34 0.11
CA HIS A 103 -7.71 1.19 -1.00
C HIS A 103 -6.54 1.92 -1.67
N PHE A 104 -6.78 2.48 -2.85
CA PHE A 104 -5.79 3.35 -3.50
C PHE A 104 -5.52 4.62 -2.69
N PRO A 105 -4.31 5.20 -2.79
CA PRO A 105 -4.03 6.50 -2.18
C PRO A 105 -5.00 7.55 -2.72
N VAL A 106 -5.56 8.35 -1.82
CA VAL A 106 -6.42 9.48 -2.21
C VAL A 106 -5.50 10.63 -2.63
N ARG A 107 -5.48 10.92 -3.92
CA ARG A 107 -4.67 11.99 -4.52
C ARG A 107 -5.57 13.02 -5.19
N THR A 108 -5.02 14.19 -5.46
CA THR A 108 -5.66 15.14 -6.37
C THR A 108 -5.80 14.52 -7.77
N LEU A 109 -6.75 15.04 -8.57
CA LEU A 109 -6.91 14.59 -9.96
C LEU A 109 -5.62 14.75 -10.75
N THR A 110 -4.92 15.88 -10.58
CA THR A 110 -3.64 16.15 -11.24
C THR A 110 -2.60 15.08 -10.91
N GLU A 111 -2.42 14.75 -9.63
CA GLU A 111 -1.47 13.71 -9.21
C GLU A 111 -1.83 12.33 -9.75
N ASN A 112 -3.13 11.97 -9.77
CA ASN A 112 -3.58 10.71 -10.35
C ASN A 112 -3.32 10.65 -11.87
N CYS A 113 -3.61 11.72 -12.60
CA CYS A 113 -3.32 11.81 -14.04
C CYS A 113 -1.81 11.67 -14.31
N LEU A 114 -0.98 12.42 -13.59
CA LEU A 114 0.48 12.36 -13.73
C LEU A 114 1.01 10.96 -13.41
N TRP A 115 0.56 10.35 -12.30
CA TRP A 115 0.95 9.00 -11.93
C TRP A 115 0.55 7.96 -13.00
N ARG A 116 -0.65 8.11 -13.58
CA ARG A 116 -1.15 7.21 -14.62
C ARG A 116 -0.30 7.32 -15.89
N ILE A 117 0.05 8.54 -16.33
CA ILE A 117 0.91 8.77 -17.49
C ILE A 117 2.29 8.12 -17.26
N VAL A 118 2.91 8.35 -16.10
CA VAL A 118 4.21 7.73 -15.75
C VAL A 118 4.13 6.21 -15.77
N THR A 119 3.02 5.63 -15.27
CA THR A 119 2.85 4.18 -15.23
C THR A 119 2.63 3.58 -16.62
N LEU A 120 1.93 4.27 -17.51
CA LEU A 120 1.75 3.83 -18.90
C LEU A 120 3.06 3.90 -19.70
N LEU A 121 3.87 4.93 -19.47
CA LEU A 121 5.13 5.16 -20.17
C LEU A 121 6.35 4.66 -19.36
N ALA A 122 6.13 3.71 -18.44
CA ALA A 122 7.18 3.25 -17.52
C ALA A 122 8.32 2.53 -18.25
N GLN A 123 8.02 1.84 -19.35
CA GLN A 123 9.00 1.09 -20.16
C GLN A 123 9.57 1.90 -21.32
N GLU A 124 8.97 3.06 -21.63
CA GLU A 124 9.43 3.93 -22.71
C GLU A 124 10.66 4.73 -22.29
N GLU A 125 11.36 5.33 -23.24
CA GLU A 125 12.44 6.29 -22.96
C GLU A 125 11.89 7.63 -22.41
N ASP A 126 12.77 8.48 -21.88
CA ASP A 126 12.41 9.85 -21.45
C ASP A 126 11.98 10.72 -22.66
N SER A 127 12.44 10.39 -23.87
CA SER A 127 12.09 11.06 -25.14
C SER A 127 10.59 11.01 -25.44
N ALA A 128 9.93 9.88 -25.15
CA ALA A 128 8.49 9.70 -25.36
C ALA A 128 7.62 10.72 -24.58
N LEU A 129 8.13 11.28 -23.48
CA LEU A 129 7.41 12.32 -22.72
C LEU A 129 7.37 13.67 -23.47
N TRP A 130 8.35 13.94 -24.32
CA TRP A 130 8.42 15.17 -25.12
C TRP A 130 7.51 15.14 -26.35
N GLU A 131 7.02 13.95 -26.72
CA GLU A 131 6.05 13.76 -27.79
C GLU A 131 4.60 14.03 -27.33
N LEU A 132 4.38 14.14 -26.01
CA LEU A 132 3.07 14.48 -25.46
C LEU A 132 2.73 15.95 -25.78
N GLU A 133 1.56 16.19 -26.38
CA GLU A 133 1.03 17.52 -26.70
C GLU A 133 0.49 18.25 -25.44
N ILE A 134 1.28 18.29 -24.37
CA ILE A 134 0.94 18.92 -23.09
C ILE A 134 1.95 20.02 -22.72
N PRO A 135 1.58 20.96 -21.84
CA PRO A 135 2.50 22.02 -21.42
C PRO A 135 3.85 21.50 -20.88
N ARG A 136 4.94 22.19 -21.25
CA ARG A 136 6.32 21.83 -20.85
C ARG A 136 6.51 21.66 -19.33
N MET A 137 5.77 22.43 -18.54
CA MET A 137 5.80 22.32 -17.07
C MET A 137 5.36 20.92 -16.60
N LEU A 138 4.33 20.34 -17.23
CA LEU A 138 3.85 18.99 -16.90
C LEU A 138 4.84 17.91 -17.37
N ILE A 139 5.51 18.12 -18.51
CA ILE A 139 6.56 17.20 -18.99
C ILE A 139 7.72 17.14 -18.00
N GLN A 140 8.18 18.29 -17.52
CA GLN A 140 9.23 18.36 -16.48
C GLN A 140 8.78 17.63 -15.20
N GLU A 141 7.53 17.83 -14.80
CA GLU A 141 6.95 17.18 -13.63
C GLU A 141 6.86 15.64 -13.78
N LEU A 142 6.51 15.15 -14.97
CA LEU A 142 6.50 13.73 -15.32
C LEU A 142 7.90 13.12 -15.32
N LEU A 143 8.90 13.81 -15.85
CA LEU A 143 10.30 13.36 -15.85
C LEU A 143 10.83 13.17 -14.43
N ILE A 144 10.56 14.11 -13.53
CA ILE A 144 10.94 14.00 -12.12
C ILE A 144 10.28 12.76 -11.49
N ARG A 145 8.98 12.56 -11.72
CA ARG A 145 8.25 11.42 -11.18
C ARG A 145 8.71 10.07 -11.74
N LYS A 146 8.96 9.98 -13.04
CA LYS A 146 9.46 8.76 -13.70
C LYS A 146 10.80 8.34 -13.11
N ARG A 147 11.73 9.29 -12.92
CA ARG A 147 13.04 9.04 -12.30
C ARG A 147 12.93 8.59 -10.83
N ASN A 148 11.98 9.16 -10.08
CA ASN A 148 11.74 8.77 -8.69
C ASN A 148 11.09 7.40 -8.53
N LYS A 149 10.47 6.85 -9.58
CA LYS A 149 9.89 5.49 -9.59
C LYS A 149 10.94 4.41 -9.89
N VAL A 150 12.01 4.76 -10.60
CA VAL A 150 13.11 3.84 -10.98
C VAL A 150 14.17 3.71 -9.88
N LYS A 151 14.21 4.64 -8.92
CA LYS A 151 15.11 4.62 -7.75
C LYS A 151 14.44 4.00 -6.53
#